data_AF-A0A090V7K0-F1
#
_entry.id   AF-A0A090V7K0-F1
#
_cell.length_a   1.000
_cell.length_b   1.000
_cell.length_c   1.000
_cell.angle_alpha   90.00
_cell.angle_beta   90.00
_cell.angle_gamma   90.00
#
_symmetry.space_group_name_H-M   'P 1'
#
loop_
_entity.id
_entity.type
_entity.pdbx_description
1 polymer ?
#
loop_
_entity_poly.entity_id
_entity_poly.type
_entity_poly.pdbx_seq_one_letter_code
_entity_poly.pdbx_strand_id
1 'polypeptide(L)'
;MEITLVRHGKPDLKKSGRVNATGMREWVSAYDASRISGSPASAAKAACQNSNLIVSSPLPRAVSSLHTLGVKPNFILNELSEAPLPIFNVPAIKLPPSLWLVFFRLLWLAGASSKSESCADAQQRAKRVADHLTALAHEHEQVFSMGHGIMNKLIAKELERAGWKKVTDGESGYWGTVRYALPTF
;
A
#
# COMPACT_ATOMS: atom_id res chain seq x y z
N MET A 1 -7.26 7.66 20.05
CA MET A 1 -6.47 7.92 18.82
C MET A 1 -6.80 6.87 17.77
N GLU A 2 -6.77 7.24 16.49
CA GLU A 2 -7.10 6.39 15.36
C GLU A 2 -6.09 6.53 14.21
N ILE A 3 -5.80 5.41 13.56
CA ILE A 3 -5.05 5.33 12.31
C ILE A 3 -5.92 4.60 11.28
N THR A 4 -6.13 5.23 10.13
CA THR A 4 -6.80 4.61 9.00
C THR A 4 -5.81 4.29 7.89
N LEU A 5 -5.64 3.01 7.58
CA LEU A 5 -4.88 2.56 6.43
C LEU A 5 -5.81 2.41 5.23
N VAL A 6 -5.56 3.18 4.17
CA VAL A 6 -6.34 3.12 2.92
C VAL A 6 -5.46 2.68 1.78
N ARG A 7 -5.92 1.70 1.00
CA ARG A 7 -5.27 1.31 -0.25
C ARG A 7 -5.72 2.25 -1.36
N HIS A 8 -4.76 2.67 -2.20
CA HIS A 8 -5.05 3.47 -3.39
C HIS A 8 -6.17 2.88 -4.28
N GLY A 9 -6.79 3.74 -5.09
CA GLY A 9 -7.80 3.37 -6.07
C GLY A 9 -7.25 2.49 -7.20
N LYS A 10 -8.12 1.98 -8.07
CA LYS A 10 -7.73 1.08 -9.14
C LYS A 10 -6.80 1.79 -10.14
N PRO A 11 -5.58 1.29 -10.35
CA PRO A 11 -4.66 1.84 -11.34
C PRO A 11 -5.23 1.80 -12.76
N ASP A 12 -5.03 2.88 -13.49
CA ASP A 12 -5.29 2.96 -14.92
C ASP A 12 -4.10 2.35 -15.67
N LEU A 13 -4.14 1.03 -15.81
CA LEU A 13 -3.15 0.28 -16.57
C LEU A 13 -3.83 -0.48 -17.69
N LYS A 14 -3.29 -0.34 -18.91
CA LYS A 14 -3.77 -1.10 -20.06
C LYS A 14 -3.59 -2.59 -19.82
N LYS A 15 -4.59 -3.38 -20.22
CA LYS A 15 -4.49 -4.84 -20.20
C LYS A 15 -3.28 -5.25 -21.04
N SER A 16 -2.45 -6.11 -20.46
CA SER A 16 -1.26 -6.66 -21.13
C SER A 16 -1.47 -8.14 -21.40
N GLY A 17 -0.95 -8.62 -22.52
CA GLY A 17 -0.91 -10.03 -22.87
C GLY A 17 0.08 -10.82 -22.02
N ARG A 18 0.52 -11.98 -22.52
CA ARG A 18 1.55 -12.79 -21.85
C ARG A 18 2.92 -12.14 -22.04
N VAL A 19 3.66 -11.93 -20.94
CA VAL A 19 4.99 -11.31 -20.93
C VAL A 19 6.03 -12.27 -20.37
N ASN A 20 7.30 -12.09 -20.74
CA ASN A 20 8.43 -12.75 -20.09
C ASN A 20 8.91 -11.90 -18.88
N ALA A 21 9.99 -12.31 -18.21
CA ALA A 21 10.54 -11.57 -17.07
C ALA A 21 10.94 -10.12 -17.41
N THR A 22 11.48 -9.85 -18.61
CA THR A 22 11.80 -8.48 -19.05
C THR A 22 10.55 -7.63 -19.21
N GLY A 23 9.53 -8.13 -19.93
CA GLY A 23 8.25 -7.45 -20.07
C GLY A 23 7.53 -7.29 -18.72
N MET A 24 7.77 -8.17 -17.75
CA MET A 24 7.26 -7.99 -16.39
C MET A 24 7.91 -6.79 -15.68
N ARG A 25 9.20 -6.49 -15.92
CA ARG A 25 9.84 -5.28 -15.37
C ARG A 25 9.22 -4.01 -15.94
N GLU A 26 9.00 -3.99 -17.25
CA GLU A 26 8.32 -2.89 -17.93
C GLU A 26 6.89 -2.71 -17.41
N TRP A 27 6.17 -3.83 -17.22
CA TRP A 27 4.83 -3.82 -16.65
C TRP A 27 4.81 -3.24 -15.23
N VAL A 28 5.76 -3.62 -14.36
CA VAL A 28 5.87 -3.06 -13.01
C VAL A 28 6.21 -1.56 -13.06
N SER A 29 7.13 -1.15 -13.93
CA SER A 29 7.46 0.27 -14.11
C SER A 29 6.24 1.08 -14.55
N ALA A 30 5.44 0.55 -15.47
CA ALA A 30 4.20 1.21 -15.91
C ALA A 30 3.14 1.24 -14.79
N TYR A 31 3.05 0.18 -13.98
CA TYR A 31 2.18 0.13 -12.80
C TYR A 31 2.60 1.14 -11.73
N ASP A 32 3.89 1.32 -11.50
CA ASP A 32 4.43 2.32 -10.56
C ASP A 32 4.22 3.76 -11.04
N ALA A 33 4.28 4.01 -12.34
CA ALA A 33 3.98 5.32 -12.93
C ALA A 33 2.47 5.62 -13.05
N SER A 34 1.60 4.61 -12.92
CA SER A 34 0.18 4.75 -13.20
C SER A 34 -0.56 5.63 -12.19
N ARG A 35 -1.53 6.41 -12.69
CA ARG A 35 -2.56 7.06 -11.88
C ARG A 35 -3.75 6.12 -11.71
N ILE A 36 -4.74 6.52 -10.92
CA ILE A 36 -5.98 5.73 -10.78
C ILE A 36 -7.05 6.11 -11.79
N SER A 37 -7.97 5.18 -12.05
CA SER A 37 -9.26 5.40 -12.70
C SER A 37 -10.41 5.03 -11.75
N GLY A 38 -11.55 5.70 -11.95
CA GLY A 38 -12.76 5.47 -11.16
C GLY A 38 -12.89 6.35 -9.91
N SER A 39 -13.99 6.13 -9.20
CA SER A 39 -14.43 6.93 -8.05
C SER A 39 -13.98 6.33 -6.72
N PRO A 40 -13.87 7.15 -5.65
CA PRO A 40 -13.51 6.66 -4.33
C PRO A 40 -14.66 5.87 -3.70
N ALA A 41 -14.33 4.84 -2.93
CA ALA A 41 -15.32 4.17 -2.09
C ALA A 41 -15.85 5.12 -1.00
N SER A 42 -17.12 4.97 -0.62
CA SER A 42 -17.75 5.79 0.42
C SER A 42 -17.00 5.73 1.74
N ALA A 43 -16.50 4.54 2.13
CA ALA A 43 -15.70 4.35 3.33
C ALA A 43 -14.38 5.15 3.30
N ALA A 44 -13.66 5.13 2.17
CA ALA A 44 -12.43 5.89 2.01
C ALA A 44 -12.69 7.40 2.06
N LYS A 45 -13.80 7.86 1.47
CA LYS A 45 -14.23 9.26 1.52
C LYS A 45 -14.55 9.70 2.95
N ALA A 46 -15.36 8.92 3.68
CA ALA A 46 -15.72 9.22 5.06
C ALA A 46 -14.47 9.24 5.97
N ALA A 47 -13.58 8.25 5.84
CA ALA A 47 -12.34 8.20 6.60
C ALA A 47 -11.44 9.42 6.33
N CYS A 48 -11.35 9.86 5.08
CA CYS A 48 -10.56 11.04 4.72
C CYS A 48 -11.17 12.35 5.26
N GLN A 49 -12.50 12.45 5.32
CA GLN A 49 -13.19 13.63 5.85
C GLN A 49 -13.08 13.73 7.39
N ASN A 50 -12.95 12.59 8.07
CA ASN A 50 -12.86 12.50 9.53
C ASN A 50 -11.42 12.48 10.06
N SER A 51 -10.41 12.71 9.21
CA SER A 51 -9.01 12.71 9.62
C SER A 51 -8.46 14.11 9.79
N ASN A 52 -7.64 14.31 10.82
CA ASN A 52 -6.94 15.57 11.08
C ASN A 52 -5.61 15.67 10.33
N LEU A 53 -4.99 14.52 10.03
CA LEU A 53 -3.74 14.43 9.29
C LEU A 53 -3.84 13.40 8.17
N ILE A 54 -3.42 13.79 6.96
CA ILE A 54 -3.40 12.95 5.76
C ILE A 54 -1.96 12.76 5.31
N VAL A 55 -1.48 11.52 5.32
CA VAL A 55 -0.18 11.12 4.79
C VAL A 55 -0.34 10.22 3.57
N SER A 56 0.63 10.27 2.65
CA SER A 56 0.57 9.50 1.41
C SER A 56 1.92 8.89 1.07
N SER A 57 1.88 7.72 0.44
CA SER A 57 3.01 7.20 -0.34
C SER A 57 3.34 8.15 -1.51
N PRO A 58 4.61 8.20 -1.95
CA PRO A 58 5.02 9.01 -3.10
C PRO A 58 4.48 8.50 -4.45
N LEU A 59 4.08 7.22 -4.54
CA LEU A 59 3.71 6.61 -5.80
C LEU A 59 2.47 7.30 -6.44
N PRO A 60 2.50 7.61 -7.76
CA PRO A 60 1.45 8.35 -8.46
C PRO A 60 0.01 7.87 -8.21
N ARG A 61 -0.23 6.56 -8.12
CA ARG A 61 -1.55 5.99 -7.80
C ARG A 61 -2.06 6.35 -6.40
N ALA A 62 -1.18 6.47 -5.40
CA ALA A 62 -1.55 6.90 -4.06
C ALA A 62 -1.90 8.41 -4.05
N VAL A 63 -1.05 9.23 -4.66
CA VAL A 63 -1.26 10.69 -4.75
C VAL A 63 -2.51 11.03 -5.57
N SER A 64 -2.69 10.40 -6.73
CA SER A 64 -3.90 10.59 -7.55
C SER A 64 -5.17 10.10 -6.88
N SER A 65 -5.10 9.12 -5.97
CA SER A 65 -6.26 8.73 -5.15
C SER A 65 -6.70 9.86 -4.21
N LEU A 66 -5.75 10.53 -3.54
CA LEU A 66 -6.06 11.69 -2.70
C LEU A 66 -6.65 12.84 -3.52
N HIS A 67 -6.12 13.08 -4.72
CA HIS A 67 -6.68 14.08 -5.63
C HIS A 67 -8.14 13.78 -5.99
N THR A 68 -8.48 12.53 -6.25
CA THR A 68 -9.87 12.10 -6.51
C THR A 68 -10.77 12.24 -5.28
N LEU A 69 -10.21 12.18 -4.07
CA LEU A 69 -10.90 12.51 -2.82
C LEU A 69 -11.06 14.02 -2.60
N GLY A 70 -10.47 14.87 -3.46
CA GLY A 70 -10.54 16.33 -3.36
C GLY A 70 -9.55 16.92 -2.35
N VAL A 71 -8.54 16.16 -1.91
CA VAL A 71 -7.60 16.56 -0.87
C VAL A 71 -6.15 16.46 -1.36
N LYS A 72 -5.25 17.20 -0.68
CA LYS A 72 -3.80 17.04 -0.81
C LYS A 72 -3.26 16.42 0.48
N PRO A 73 -2.22 15.58 0.42
CA PRO A 73 -1.58 15.10 1.62
C PRO A 73 -0.91 16.26 2.36
N ASN A 74 -0.89 16.22 3.69
CA ASN A 74 -0.11 17.12 4.52
C ASN A 74 1.40 16.92 4.24
N PHE A 75 1.83 15.66 4.08
CA PHE A 75 3.17 15.33 3.60
C PHE A 75 3.25 13.93 2.97
N ILE A 76 4.35 13.70 2.25
CA ILE A 76 4.67 12.43 1.62
C ILE A 76 5.62 11.64 2.52
N LEU A 77 5.29 10.38 2.79
CA LEU A 77 6.14 9.45 3.53
C LEU A 77 6.63 8.36 2.56
N ASN A 78 7.92 8.43 2.20
CA ASN A 78 8.51 7.55 1.17
C ASN A 78 8.43 6.07 1.56
N GLU A 79 8.50 5.79 2.85
CA GLU A 79 8.46 4.47 3.46
C GLU A 79 7.08 3.80 3.35
N LEU A 80 6.03 4.54 2.96
CA LEU A 80 4.73 3.95 2.62
C LEU A 80 4.70 3.29 1.24
N SER A 81 5.75 3.42 0.42
CA SER A 81 5.81 2.81 -0.92
C SER A 81 5.58 1.29 -0.87
N GLU A 82 4.96 0.76 -1.93
CA GLU A 82 4.69 -0.68 -2.02
C GLU A 82 5.97 -1.50 -1.99
N ALA A 83 5.91 -2.70 -1.40
CA ALA A 83 7.05 -3.62 -1.43
C ALA A 83 7.36 -4.03 -2.88
N PRO A 84 8.59 -3.80 -3.37
CA PRO A 84 8.96 -4.13 -4.74
C PRO A 84 8.79 -5.63 -5.02
N LEU A 85 8.60 -5.97 -6.29
CA LEU A 85 8.45 -7.37 -6.72
C LEU A 85 9.84 -7.92 -7.10
N PRO A 86 10.29 -9.06 -6.54
CA PRO A 86 11.59 -9.62 -6.89
C PRO A 86 11.49 -10.34 -8.24
N ILE A 87 11.81 -9.64 -9.32
CA ILE A 87 11.69 -10.19 -10.68
C ILE A 87 12.95 -11.00 -11.03
N PHE A 88 12.82 -12.32 -10.96
CA PHE A 88 13.83 -13.26 -11.42
C PHE A 88 13.74 -13.49 -12.93
N ASN A 89 14.89 -13.69 -13.57
CA ASN A 89 14.93 -14.07 -14.97
C ASN A 89 14.56 -15.55 -15.12
N VAL A 90 13.44 -15.84 -15.78
CA VAL A 90 12.99 -17.20 -16.06
C VAL A 90 12.91 -17.36 -17.59
N PRO A 91 13.92 -17.99 -18.22
CA PRO A 91 14.00 -18.12 -19.67
C PRO A 91 12.79 -18.88 -20.24
N ALA A 92 12.44 -18.59 -21.50
CA ALA A 92 11.43 -19.28 -22.30
C ALA A 92 9.97 -19.27 -21.79
N ILE A 93 9.70 -18.81 -20.56
CA ILE A 93 8.34 -18.74 -20.01
C ILE A 93 7.72 -17.36 -20.27
N LYS A 94 6.49 -17.36 -20.83
CA LYS A 94 5.63 -16.19 -20.91
C LYS A 94 4.34 -16.45 -20.15
N LEU A 95 3.99 -15.59 -19.20
CA LEU A 95 2.76 -15.67 -18.41
C LEU A 95 2.02 -14.32 -18.40
N PRO A 96 0.70 -14.29 -18.15
CA PRO A 96 0.01 -13.05 -17.82
C PRO A 96 0.65 -12.37 -16.59
N PRO A 97 0.70 -11.03 -16.53
CA PRO A 97 1.29 -10.29 -15.40
C PRO A 97 0.70 -10.66 -14.04
N SER A 98 -0.60 -10.99 -13.97
CA SER A 98 -1.25 -11.44 -12.74
C SER A 98 -0.65 -12.73 -12.18
N LEU A 99 -0.30 -13.69 -13.04
CA LEU A 99 0.35 -14.93 -12.61
C LEU A 99 1.81 -14.68 -12.22
N TRP A 100 2.53 -13.81 -12.94
CA TRP A 100 3.87 -13.38 -12.54
C TRP A 100 3.87 -12.71 -11.16
N LEU A 101 2.90 -11.84 -10.88
CA LEU A 101 2.75 -11.19 -9.58
C LEU A 101 2.60 -12.21 -8.45
N VAL A 102 1.72 -13.20 -8.62
CA VAL A 102 1.52 -14.26 -7.62
C VAL A 102 2.81 -15.05 -7.43
N PHE A 103 3.42 -15.52 -8.52
CA PHE A 103 4.64 -16.32 -8.47
C PHE A 103 5.80 -15.59 -7.77
N PHE A 104 6.11 -14.37 -8.20
CA PHE A 104 7.21 -13.60 -7.60
C PHE A 104 6.92 -13.19 -6.16
N ARG A 105 5.65 -12.94 -5.81
CA ARG A 105 5.30 -12.65 -4.41
C ARG A 105 5.44 -13.88 -3.51
N LEU A 106 5.16 -15.09 -4.00
CA LEU A 106 5.43 -16.33 -3.25
C LEU A 106 6.93 -16.54 -3.03
N LEU A 107 7.76 -16.34 -4.07
CA LEU A 107 9.22 -16.39 -3.93
C LEU A 107 9.73 -15.35 -2.92
N TRP A 108 9.17 -14.14 -2.96
CA TRP A 108 9.49 -13.09 -2.01
C TRP A 108 9.18 -13.47 -0.56
N LEU A 109 8.00 -14.03 -0.33
CA LEU A 109 7.59 -14.51 0.99
C LEU A 109 8.46 -15.69 1.48
N ALA A 110 9.00 -16.49 0.56
CA ALA A 110 9.98 -17.54 0.85
C ALA A 110 11.43 -17.01 1.06
N GLY A 111 11.64 -15.69 1.00
CA GLY A 111 12.92 -15.03 1.30
C GLY A 111 13.76 -14.65 0.08
N ALA A 112 13.29 -14.90 -1.14
CA ALA A 112 14.04 -14.56 -2.35
C ALA A 112 13.82 -13.08 -2.72
N SER A 113 14.89 -12.31 -2.89
CA SER A 113 14.77 -10.85 -3.06
C SER A 113 15.28 -10.29 -4.40
N SER A 114 15.98 -11.05 -5.25
CA SER A 114 16.43 -10.59 -6.58
C SER A 114 17.02 -9.16 -6.64
N LYS A 115 17.83 -8.77 -5.64
CA LYS A 115 18.37 -7.39 -5.46
C LYS A 115 17.33 -6.30 -5.18
N SER A 116 16.05 -6.64 -5.01
CA SER A 116 15.06 -5.76 -4.41
C SER A 116 15.02 -5.95 -2.88
N GLU A 117 14.25 -5.11 -2.20
CA GLU A 117 13.99 -5.26 -0.76
C GLU A 117 13.49 -6.68 -0.43
N SER A 118 14.03 -7.28 0.63
CA SER A 118 13.58 -8.60 1.09
C SER A 118 12.27 -8.51 1.89
N CYS A 119 11.62 -9.66 2.13
CA CYS A 119 10.44 -9.71 3.01
C CYS A 119 10.77 -9.24 4.44
N ALA A 120 11.94 -9.61 4.96
CA ALA A 120 12.40 -9.19 6.28
C ALA A 120 12.64 -7.68 6.35
N ASP A 121 13.30 -7.10 5.33
CA ASP A 121 13.54 -5.65 5.30
C ASP A 121 12.23 -4.86 5.19
N ALA A 122 11.28 -5.34 4.39
CA ALA A 122 9.96 -4.74 4.28
C ALA A 122 9.15 -4.81 5.59
N GLN A 123 9.30 -5.89 6.38
CA GLN A 123 8.72 -5.98 7.72
C GLN A 123 9.35 -4.96 8.68
N GLN A 124 10.68 -4.82 8.65
CA GLN A 124 11.36 -3.79 9.46
C GLN A 124 10.94 -2.38 9.05
N ARG A 125 10.79 -2.13 7.74
CA ARG A 125 10.25 -0.86 7.23
C ARG A 125 8.82 -0.62 7.69
N ALA A 126 7.96 -1.63 7.61
CA ALA A 126 6.59 -1.53 8.09
C ALA A 126 6.52 -1.23 9.59
N LYS A 127 7.43 -1.80 10.41
CA LYS A 127 7.54 -1.46 11.83
C LYS A 127 7.86 0.02 12.03
N ARG A 128 8.88 0.54 11.34
CA ARG A 128 9.24 1.97 11.41
C ARG A 128 8.07 2.88 11.00
N VAL A 129 7.33 2.48 9.96
CA VAL A 129 6.14 3.22 9.53
C VAL A 129 5.03 3.14 10.58
N ALA A 130 4.77 1.99 11.18
CA ALA A 130 3.78 1.85 12.24
C ALA A 130 4.13 2.70 13.47
N ASP A 131 5.41 2.72 13.86
CA ASP A 131 5.91 3.58 14.94
C ASP A 131 5.70 5.06 14.60
N HIS A 132 6.00 5.48 13.36
CA HIS A 132 5.80 6.86 12.90
C HIS A 132 4.30 7.24 12.85
N LEU A 133 3.44 6.40 12.28
CA LEU A 133 1.99 6.64 12.28
C LEU A 133 1.41 6.70 13.70
N THR A 134 1.94 5.90 14.62
CA THR A 134 1.58 5.96 16.05
C THR A 134 1.93 7.31 16.64
N ALA A 135 3.16 7.80 16.43
CA ALA A 135 3.59 9.12 16.90
C ALA A 135 2.71 10.24 16.35
N LEU A 136 2.38 10.21 15.06
CA LEU A 136 1.47 11.17 14.44
C LEU A 136 0.05 11.10 15.02
N ALA A 137 -0.43 9.90 15.37
CA ALA A 137 -1.74 9.73 15.97
C ALA A 137 -1.79 10.22 17.42
N HIS A 138 -0.67 10.22 18.14
CA HIS A 138 -0.55 10.90 19.43
C HIS A 138 -0.67 12.41 19.31
N GLU A 139 -0.17 13.01 18.23
CA GLU A 139 -0.20 14.47 18.02
C GLU A 139 -1.53 14.95 17.41
N HIS A 140 -2.07 14.21 16.44
CA HIS A 140 -3.19 14.65 15.61
C HIS A 140 -4.49 13.87 15.84
N GLU A 141 -4.49 12.90 16.75
CA GLU A 141 -5.60 12.00 17.09
C GLU A 141 -6.13 11.09 15.97
N GLN A 142 -6.42 11.60 14.76
CA GLN A 142 -6.95 10.84 13.63
C GLN A 142 -6.04 10.98 12.40
N VAL A 143 -5.28 9.93 12.10
CA VAL A 143 -4.35 9.87 10.98
C VAL A 143 -4.91 9.02 9.84
N PHE A 144 -4.93 9.57 8.63
CA PHE A 144 -5.28 8.88 7.40
C PHE A 144 -4.01 8.61 6.59
N SER A 145 -3.77 7.35 6.23
CA SER A 145 -2.60 6.91 5.47
C SER A 145 -2.99 6.28 4.15
N MET A 146 -2.69 6.96 3.03
CA MET A 146 -2.88 6.45 1.68
C MET A 146 -1.65 5.63 1.22
N GLY A 147 -1.82 4.33 1.11
CA GLY A 147 -0.75 3.36 0.82
C GLY A 147 -1.17 2.24 -0.13
N HIS A 148 -0.58 1.07 0.07
CA HIS A 148 -0.63 -0.05 -0.88
C HIS A 148 -0.96 -1.39 -0.20
N GLY A 149 -1.24 -2.41 -1.01
CA GLY A 149 -1.79 -3.67 -0.52
C GLY A 149 -0.85 -4.46 0.39
N ILE A 150 0.40 -4.69 -0.02
CA ILE A 150 1.35 -5.48 0.78
C ILE A 150 1.85 -4.64 1.96
N MET A 151 2.27 -3.40 1.70
CA MET A 151 2.79 -2.53 2.76
C MET A 151 1.75 -2.25 3.86
N ASN A 152 0.48 -1.95 3.52
CA ASN A 152 -0.57 -1.76 4.54
C ASN A 152 -0.80 -3.03 5.37
N LYS A 153 -0.71 -4.23 4.78
CA LYS A 153 -0.84 -5.49 5.51
C LYS A 153 0.31 -5.70 6.50
N LEU A 154 1.52 -5.29 6.15
CA LEU A 154 2.66 -5.38 7.06
C LEU A 154 2.51 -4.35 8.20
N ILE A 155 2.16 -3.11 7.88
CA ILE A 155 1.93 -2.05 8.89
C ILE A 155 0.81 -2.44 9.84
N ALA A 156 -0.31 -2.96 9.32
CA ALA A 156 -1.42 -3.47 10.11
C ALA A 156 -0.98 -4.49 11.17
N LYS A 157 -0.12 -5.45 10.80
CA LYS A 157 0.42 -6.43 11.75
C LYS A 157 1.26 -5.79 12.85
N GLU A 158 2.07 -4.79 12.52
CA GLU A 158 2.90 -4.09 13.52
C GLU A 158 2.05 -3.21 14.45
N LEU A 159 0.99 -2.55 13.93
CA LEU A 159 0.03 -1.84 14.75
C LEU A 159 -0.69 -2.79 15.73
N GLU A 160 -1.15 -3.93 15.25
CA GLU A 160 -1.81 -4.96 16.09
C GLU A 160 -0.86 -5.48 17.18
N ARG A 161 0.42 -5.72 16.86
CA ARG A 161 1.45 -6.08 17.86
C ARG A 161 1.70 -4.98 18.88
N ALA A 162 1.60 -3.71 18.47
CA ALA A 162 1.68 -2.56 19.36
C ALA A 162 0.39 -2.30 20.17
N GLY A 163 -0.60 -3.20 20.09
CA GLY A 163 -1.81 -3.16 20.91
C GLY A 163 -2.99 -2.41 20.28
N TRP A 164 -2.83 -1.86 19.07
CA TRP A 164 -3.92 -1.23 18.34
C TRP A 164 -5.00 -2.27 18.01
N LYS A 165 -6.27 -1.85 18.14
CA LYS A 165 -7.43 -2.70 17.87
C LYS A 165 -8.06 -2.30 16.56
N LYS A 166 -8.29 -3.27 15.68
CA LYS A 166 -9.02 -3.09 14.43
C LYS A 166 -10.49 -2.80 14.74
N VAL A 167 -11.01 -1.66 14.29
CA VAL A 167 -12.38 -1.18 14.60
C VAL A 167 -13.37 -1.50 13.48
N THR A 168 -12.91 -1.59 12.23
CA THR A 168 -13.76 -1.93 11.08
C THR A 168 -13.00 -2.77 10.07
N ASP A 169 -13.71 -3.72 9.46
CA ASP A 169 -13.27 -4.39 8.24
C ASP A 169 -13.94 -3.69 7.06
N GLY A 170 -13.25 -2.75 6.42
CA GLY A 170 -13.67 -2.26 5.11
C GLY A 170 -13.43 -3.30 4.03
N GLU A 171 -13.96 -3.04 2.83
CA GLU A 171 -13.79 -3.96 1.70
C GLU A 171 -12.31 -4.23 1.39
N SER A 172 -12.01 -5.47 0.98
CA SER A 172 -10.67 -5.81 0.49
C SER A 172 -10.49 -5.34 -0.96
N GLY A 173 -9.31 -4.86 -1.31
CA GLY A 173 -9.00 -4.44 -2.68
C GLY A 173 -8.67 -2.96 -2.79
N TYR A 174 -8.86 -2.38 -3.99
CA TYR A 174 -8.67 -0.95 -4.21
C TYR A 174 -9.66 -0.15 -3.36
N TRP A 175 -9.23 0.99 -2.81
CA TRP A 175 -9.98 1.76 -1.81
C TRP A 175 -10.27 1.03 -0.49
N GLY A 176 -9.71 -0.17 -0.31
CA GLY A 176 -9.86 -0.90 0.95
C GLY A 176 -9.36 -0.07 2.12
N THR A 177 -10.21 0.04 3.14
CA THR A 177 -10.06 0.98 4.25
C THR A 177 -10.11 0.19 5.55
N VAL A 178 -9.07 0.30 6.37
CA VAL A 178 -9.01 -0.39 7.66
C VAL A 178 -8.67 0.63 8.74
N ARG A 179 -9.50 0.69 9.77
CA ARG A 179 -9.33 1.58 10.93
C ARG A 179 -8.78 0.82 12.12
N TYR A 180 -7.80 1.41 12.75
CA TYR A 180 -7.17 0.97 13.98
C TYR A 180 -7.35 2.05 15.05
N ALA A 181 -7.76 1.66 16.25
CA ALA A 181 -7.84 2.54 17.40
C ALA A 181 -6.94 2.02 18.52
N LEU A 182 -6.24 2.92 19.19
CA LEU A 182 -5.55 2.60 20.43
C LEU A 182 -6.41 3.12 21.58
N PRO A 183 -6.83 2.25 22.53
CA PRO A 183 -7.55 2.67 23.71
C PRO A 183 -6.69 3.66 24.50
N THR A 184 -7.19 4.87 24.72
CA THR A 184 -6.66 5.78 25.74
C THR A 184 -7.22 5.32 27.07
N PHE A 185 -6.34 4.87 27.96
CA PHE A 185 -6.66 4.60 29.36
C PHE A 185 -6.64 5.91 30.17
#